data_AF-R6M7C8-F1
#
_entry.id   AF-R6M7C8-F1
#
_cell.length_a   1.000
_cell.length_b   1.000
_cell.length_c   1.000
_cell.angle_alpha   90.00
_cell.angle_beta   90.00
_cell.angle_gamma   90.00
#
_symmetry.space_group_name_H-M   'P 1'
#
loop_
_entity.id
_entity.type
_entity.pdbx_description
1 polymer ?
#
loop_
_entity_poly.entity_id
_entity_poly.type
_entity_poly.pdbx_seq_one_letter_code
_entity_poly.pdbx_strand_id
1 'polypeptide(L)'
;MTTINIYYGGRGLIDDPTIYVMDKISKVFDELNVNVNKYNLYEDKRGISVLPKTLKEADAIVIAASVEWFGIGGLLQQFLDACWLYGDKEIIEKLYMMPVVLSTTYGEKEAQQSITKSWEILGGIACDGICAYVSNSVDFETDPNYGMLIEKKTENFYRTFTKKLVTFPSSSNAVIETSQTVKPMTLTPQESEELSMYVSDDNYVKKQKEDIEELTQLFKNLMDDDSANEADVEKNGSDSLFSNSGTENQESDIDTSALISNILNKANSDDEYINAFKSHFNPIPGMALSFALSISDQNRTLVLDMDNSKLNCYYGEKEDATATIKSNHIVIDRIISGEVSLQDAFMAGSLTAKGNFNILKSFDRIFNF
;
A
#
# COMPACT_ATOMS: atom_id res chain seq x y z
N MET A 1 13.13 22.81 32.98
CA MET A 1 14.18 23.28 32.05
C MET A 1 13.82 22.69 30.71
N THR A 2 13.76 23.49 29.65
CA THR A 2 13.37 23.00 28.33
C THR A 2 14.43 22.04 27.82
N THR A 3 14.01 20.87 27.33
CA THR A 3 14.91 19.84 26.81
C THR A 3 14.64 19.60 25.33
N ILE A 4 15.68 19.61 24.52
CA ILE A 4 15.61 19.30 23.09
C ILE A 4 16.48 18.08 22.80
N ASN A 5 15.92 17.10 22.10
CA ASN A 5 16.68 15.96 21.61
C ASN A 5 17.02 16.13 20.12
N ILE A 6 18.29 15.99 19.76
CA ILE A 6 18.76 16.01 18.38
C ILE A 6 19.13 14.59 17.96
N TYR A 7 18.45 14.04 16.96
CA TYR A 7 18.76 12.73 16.38
C TYR A 7 19.48 12.91 15.06
N TYR A 8 20.70 12.39 14.97
CA TYR A 8 21.54 12.54 13.79
C TYR A 8 21.72 11.21 13.06
N GLY A 9 21.21 11.17 11.82
CA GLY A 9 21.20 10.01 10.93
C GLY A 9 22.39 9.90 9.97
N GLY A 10 23.36 10.82 10.04
CA GLY A 10 24.57 10.75 9.23
C GLY A 10 25.62 9.77 9.78
N ARG A 11 26.78 9.71 9.12
CA ARG A 11 27.85 8.75 9.45
C ARG A 11 28.94 9.31 10.36
N GLY A 12 28.86 10.58 10.76
CA GLY A 12 29.89 11.22 11.57
C GLY A 12 31.17 11.52 10.79
N LEU A 13 31.07 11.77 9.48
CA LEU A 13 32.22 12.19 8.67
C LEU A 13 32.63 13.60 9.08
N ILE A 14 33.95 13.86 9.16
CA ILE A 14 34.49 15.15 9.60
C ILE A 14 34.00 16.30 8.71
N ASP A 15 33.90 16.05 7.41
CA ASP A 15 33.51 17.06 6.41
C ASP A 15 31.98 17.10 6.18
N ASP A 16 31.18 16.49 7.06
CA ASP A 16 29.72 16.52 6.94
C ASP A 16 29.18 17.89 7.40
N PRO A 17 28.63 18.72 6.49
CA PRO A 17 28.13 20.04 6.84
C PRO A 17 26.94 19.99 7.81
N THR A 18 26.25 18.84 7.91
CA THR A 18 25.16 18.62 8.88
C THR A 18 25.67 18.76 10.31
N ILE A 19 26.90 18.31 10.59
CA ILE A 19 27.50 18.40 11.92
C ILE A 19 27.71 19.87 12.31
N TYR A 20 28.23 20.69 11.39
CA TYR A 20 28.37 22.13 11.61
C TYR A 20 27.03 22.78 11.94
N VAL A 21 25.97 22.51 11.17
CA VAL A 21 24.64 23.07 11.42
C VAL A 21 24.11 22.64 12.78
N MET A 22 24.25 21.36 13.14
CA MET A 22 23.83 20.86 14.46
C MET A 22 24.59 21.50 15.61
N ASP A 23 25.90 21.68 15.48
CA ASP A 23 26.72 22.30 16.52
C ASP A 23 26.38 23.79 16.66
N LYS A 24 26.02 24.46 15.55
CA LYS A 24 25.52 25.84 15.56
C LYS A 24 24.13 25.92 16.24
N ILE A 25 23.21 25.01 15.91
CA ILE A 25 21.91 24.89 16.57
C ILE A 25 22.07 24.68 18.08
N SER A 26 22.98 23.77 18.47
CA SER A 26 23.23 23.45 19.88
C SER A 26 23.74 24.68 20.63
N LYS A 27 24.68 25.44 20.06
CA LYS A 27 25.16 26.71 20.64
C LYS A 27 24.03 27.72 20.85
N VAL A 28 23.15 27.89 19.87
CA VAL A 28 22.00 28.82 19.99
C VAL A 28 21.06 28.38 21.11
N PHE A 29 20.80 27.08 21.25
CA PHE A 29 19.98 26.56 22.34
C PHE A 29 20.65 26.69 23.70
N ASP A 30 21.96 26.46 23.79
CA ASP A 30 22.74 26.67 25.02
C ASP A 30 22.67 28.14 25.47
N GLU A 31 22.80 29.10 24.54
CA GLU A 31 22.63 30.54 24.81
C GLU A 31 21.22 30.89 25.29
N LEU A 32 20.21 30.13 24.88
CA LEU A 32 18.81 30.28 25.30
C LEU A 32 18.48 29.51 26.59
N ASN A 33 19.46 28.92 27.28
CA ASN A 33 19.32 28.07 28.47
C ASN A 33 18.44 26.81 28.25
N VAL A 34 18.53 26.22 27.06
CA VAL A 34 17.85 24.97 26.71
C VAL A 34 18.84 23.82 26.83
N ASN A 35 18.43 22.70 27.43
CA ASN A 35 19.26 21.51 27.52
C ASN A 35 19.18 20.72 26.21
N VAL A 36 20.33 20.45 25.57
CA VAL A 36 20.40 19.74 24.29
C VAL A 36 21.00 18.34 24.47
N ASN A 37 20.22 17.31 24.18
CA ASN A 37 20.70 15.93 24.16
C ASN A 37 20.93 15.48 22.71
N LYS A 38 22.19 15.18 22.35
CA LYS A 38 22.56 14.72 21.01
C LYS A 38 22.67 13.19 20.96
N TYR A 39 21.94 12.58 20.03
CA TYR A 39 21.93 11.16 19.77
C TYR A 39 22.45 10.88 18.36
N ASN A 40 23.68 10.37 18.29
CA ASN A 40 24.32 9.95 17.06
C ASN A 40 23.89 8.51 16.72
N LEU A 41 23.03 8.33 15.72
CA LEU A 41 22.44 7.02 15.42
C LEU A 41 23.47 6.00 14.89
N TYR A 42 24.62 6.46 14.41
CA TYR A 42 25.70 5.60 13.94
C TYR A 42 26.51 4.96 15.08
N GLU A 43 26.49 5.55 16.29
CA GLU A 43 27.25 5.06 17.45
C GLU A 43 26.63 3.80 18.06
N ASP A 44 25.31 3.80 18.26
CA ASP A 44 24.57 2.64 18.80
C ASP A 44 23.40 2.23 17.90
N LYS A 45 23.71 1.48 16.86
CA LYS A 45 22.71 0.95 15.91
C LYS A 45 21.72 -0.01 16.56
N ARG A 46 22.12 -0.73 17.61
CA ARG A 46 21.25 -1.72 18.27
C ARG A 46 20.31 -1.04 19.27
N GLY A 47 20.73 0.08 19.84
CA GLY A 47 19.93 0.92 20.74
C GLY A 47 18.88 1.79 20.06
N ILE A 48 18.84 1.88 18.72
CA ILE A 48 17.87 2.72 18.02
C ILE A 48 16.42 2.38 18.40
N SER A 49 16.11 1.10 18.64
CA SER A 49 14.77 0.63 19.03
C SER A 49 14.32 1.15 20.40
N VAL A 50 15.24 1.57 21.27
CA VAL A 50 14.90 2.10 22.60
C VAL A 50 14.90 3.63 22.67
N LEU A 51 15.44 4.32 21.65
CA LEU A 51 15.46 5.78 21.57
C LEU A 51 14.09 6.46 21.63
N PRO A 52 12.97 5.88 21.14
CA PRO A 52 11.66 6.48 21.30
C PRO A 52 11.28 6.78 22.76
N LYS A 53 11.86 6.07 23.73
CA LYS A 53 11.66 6.36 25.16
C LYS A 53 12.19 7.73 25.58
N THR A 54 13.22 8.22 24.91
CA THR A 54 13.82 9.54 25.20
C THR A 54 12.92 10.70 24.77
N LEU A 55 11.92 10.45 23.91
CA LEU A 55 10.91 11.44 23.51
C LEU A 55 10.05 11.92 24.69
N LYS A 56 9.93 11.11 25.74
CA LYS A 56 9.15 11.47 26.94
C LYS A 56 9.76 12.62 27.74
N GLU A 57 11.07 12.79 27.62
CA GLU A 57 11.85 13.79 28.36
C GLU A 57 12.09 15.06 27.53
N ALA A 58 11.73 15.04 26.24
CA ALA A 58 11.92 16.15 25.32
C ALA A 58 10.67 17.02 25.21
N ASP A 59 10.87 18.34 25.12
CA ASP A 59 9.81 19.30 24.77
C ASP A 59 9.72 19.53 23.26
N ALA A 60 10.85 19.36 22.57
CA ALA A 60 10.95 19.44 21.12
C ALA A 60 12.10 18.55 20.61
N ILE A 61 12.07 18.24 19.33
CA ILE A 61 13.10 17.40 18.70
C ILE A 61 13.66 18.04 17.43
N VAL A 62 14.89 17.71 17.12
CA VAL A 62 15.52 18.03 15.83
C VAL A 62 15.93 16.73 15.18
N ILE A 63 15.51 16.54 13.93
CA ILE A 63 15.90 15.37 13.14
C ILE A 63 16.88 15.84 12.08
N ALA A 64 18.14 15.42 12.22
CA ALA A 64 19.23 15.80 11.34
C ALA A 64 19.62 14.65 10.40
N ALA A 65 19.55 14.87 9.09
CA ALA A 65 19.89 13.91 8.06
C ALA A 65 21.00 14.44 7.15
N SER A 66 21.99 13.59 6.89
CA SER A 66 23.02 13.82 5.88
C SER A 66 22.71 12.97 4.65
N VAL A 67 22.45 13.62 3.53
CA VAL A 67 22.01 12.98 2.28
C VAL A 67 23.22 12.83 1.36
N GLU A 68 23.71 11.59 1.25
CA GLU A 68 24.83 11.23 0.37
C GLU A 68 24.36 10.65 -0.98
N TRP A 69 23.23 9.91 -0.97
CA TRP A 69 22.70 9.22 -2.15
C TRP A 69 21.21 9.45 -2.35
N PHE A 70 20.38 8.73 -1.59
CA PHE A 70 18.92 8.75 -1.79
C PHE A 70 18.19 8.59 -0.46
N GLY A 71 17.26 9.50 -0.21
CA GLY A 71 16.46 9.51 1.01
C GLY A 71 17.25 9.85 2.27
N ILE A 72 16.66 9.48 3.40
CA ILE A 72 17.02 9.99 4.73
C ILE A 72 18.05 9.13 5.46
N GLY A 73 18.50 8.04 4.82
CA GLY A 73 19.41 7.06 5.40
C GLY A 73 18.72 5.98 6.24
N GLY A 74 19.28 4.76 6.21
CA GLY A 74 18.66 3.60 6.86
C GLY A 74 18.62 3.68 8.39
N LEU A 75 19.58 4.35 9.03
CA LEU A 75 19.58 4.53 10.49
C LEU A 75 18.44 5.44 10.94
N LEU A 76 18.19 6.51 10.20
CA LEU A 76 17.10 7.43 10.51
C LEU A 76 15.74 6.82 10.20
N GLN A 77 15.65 6.06 9.10
CA GLN A 77 14.46 5.26 8.82
C GLN A 77 14.17 4.28 9.96
N GLN A 78 15.17 3.53 10.45
CA GLN A 78 15.01 2.63 11.59
C GLN A 78 14.55 3.35 12.86
N PHE A 79 15.02 4.58 13.09
CA PHE A 79 14.55 5.40 14.21
C PHE A 79 13.08 5.80 14.05
N LEU A 80 12.66 6.23 12.86
CA LEU A 80 11.25 6.55 12.58
C LEU A 80 10.35 5.32 12.69
N ASP A 81 10.80 4.16 12.20
CA ASP A 81 10.10 2.89 12.35
C ASP A 81 9.99 2.49 13.83
N ALA A 82 11.04 2.71 14.62
CA ALA A 82 11.00 2.49 16.07
C ALA A 82 10.03 3.45 16.76
N CYS A 83 9.95 4.72 16.34
CA CYS A 83 8.95 5.67 16.83
C CYS A 83 7.52 5.23 16.49
N TRP A 84 7.30 4.62 15.32
CA TRP A 84 5.99 4.05 14.96
C TRP A 84 5.61 2.86 15.84
N LEU A 85 6.55 1.94 16.08
CA LEU A 85 6.31 0.68 16.80
C LEU A 85 6.27 0.85 18.32
N TYR A 86 7.16 1.67 18.88
CA TYR A 86 7.40 1.78 20.32
C TYR A 86 7.19 3.18 20.87
N GLY A 87 6.94 4.18 20.01
CA GLY A 87 6.70 5.55 20.41
C GLY A 87 5.34 5.72 21.07
N ASP A 88 5.29 6.60 22.07
CA ASP A 88 4.07 6.97 22.77
C ASP A 88 3.34 8.06 21.98
N LYS A 89 2.22 7.69 21.34
CA LYS A 89 1.50 8.57 20.40
C LYS A 89 0.98 9.85 21.06
N GLU A 90 0.55 9.79 22.32
CA GLU A 90 0.05 10.97 23.05
C GLU A 90 1.14 12.01 23.32
N ILE A 91 2.39 11.55 23.43
CA ILE A 91 3.55 12.40 23.61
C ILE A 91 3.96 12.97 22.25
N ILE A 92 4.04 12.13 21.22
CA ILE A 92 4.40 12.53 19.86
C ILE A 92 3.45 13.61 19.32
N GLU A 93 2.15 13.51 19.58
CA GLU A 93 1.15 14.50 19.16
C GLU A 93 1.47 15.93 19.62
N LYS A 94 2.14 16.06 20.76
CA LYS A 94 2.50 17.36 21.36
C LYS A 94 3.92 17.79 21.02
N LEU A 95 4.71 16.94 20.36
CA LEU A 95 6.12 17.19 20.07
C LEU A 95 6.30 17.97 18.77
N TYR A 96 7.04 19.07 18.88
CA TYR A 96 7.48 19.87 17.75
C TYR A 96 8.79 19.30 17.19
N MET A 97 8.86 19.12 15.88
CA MET A 97 10.03 18.59 15.18
C MET A 97 10.56 19.59 14.15
N MET A 98 11.86 19.87 14.21
CA MET A 98 12.57 20.62 13.17
C MET A 98 13.39 19.66 12.30
N PRO A 99 13.11 19.56 10.99
CA PRO A 99 13.95 18.78 10.09
C PRO A 99 15.19 19.59 9.71
N VAL A 100 16.37 18.97 9.76
CA VAL A 100 17.63 19.54 9.31
C VAL A 100 18.23 18.58 8.30
N VAL A 101 18.25 18.96 7.03
CA VAL A 101 18.69 18.08 5.94
C VAL A 101 19.73 18.80 5.11
N LEU A 102 20.91 18.21 5.02
CA LEU A 102 21.96 18.71 4.14
C LEU A 102 22.38 17.62 3.17
N SER A 103 22.63 18.02 1.92
CA SER A 103 23.14 17.14 0.87
C SER A 103 24.48 17.67 0.33
N THR A 104 25.39 16.77 0.00
CA THR A 104 26.62 17.10 -0.77
C THR A 104 26.46 16.81 -2.26
N THR A 105 25.41 16.10 -2.64
CA THR A 105 25.11 15.69 -4.01
C THR A 105 23.78 16.26 -4.49
N TYR A 106 22.67 15.64 -4.10
CA TYR A 106 21.30 15.99 -4.47
C TYR A 106 20.32 15.24 -3.54
N GLY A 107 19.08 15.70 -3.44
CA GLY A 107 17.99 14.97 -2.79
C GLY A 107 17.60 15.49 -1.41
N GLU A 108 18.14 16.63 -0.98
CA GLU A 108 17.84 17.25 0.31
C GLU A 108 16.36 17.61 0.44
N LYS A 109 15.71 18.03 -0.65
CA LYS A 109 14.30 18.43 -0.64
C LYS A 109 13.40 17.22 -0.44
N GLU A 110 13.65 16.14 -1.17
CA GLU A 110 12.92 14.89 -1.07
C GLU A 110 13.12 14.26 0.31
N ALA A 111 14.35 14.26 0.83
CA ALA A 111 14.65 13.78 2.17
C ALA A 111 13.94 14.62 3.25
N GLN A 112 13.94 15.96 3.14
CA GLN A 112 13.21 16.82 4.06
C GLN A 112 11.71 16.52 4.03
N GLN A 113 11.11 16.41 2.84
CA GLN A 113 9.70 16.06 2.69
C GLN A 113 9.41 14.69 3.30
N SER A 114 10.29 13.72 3.11
CA SER A 114 10.16 12.38 3.70
C SER A 114 10.13 12.45 5.23
N ILE A 115 11.08 13.16 5.86
CA ILE A 115 11.13 13.30 7.33
C ILE A 115 9.90 14.01 7.86
N THR A 116 9.52 15.13 7.24
CA THR A 116 8.32 15.89 7.60
C THR A 116 7.08 15.02 7.54
N LYS A 117 6.87 14.32 6.43
CA LYS A 117 5.72 13.44 6.24
C LYS A 117 5.71 12.28 7.23
N SER A 118 6.86 11.63 7.46
CA SER A 118 6.97 10.55 8.45
C SER A 118 6.62 11.03 9.85
N TRP A 119 7.06 12.21 10.25
CA TRP A 119 6.75 12.77 11.57
C TRP A 119 5.28 13.18 11.71
N GLU A 120 4.70 13.79 10.67
CA GLU A 120 3.27 14.08 10.62
C GLU A 120 2.44 12.80 10.75
N ILE A 121 2.79 11.73 10.03
CA ILE A 121 2.11 10.42 10.10
C ILE A 121 2.19 9.80 11.50
N LEU A 122 3.29 10.02 12.23
CA LEU A 122 3.42 9.61 13.64
C LEU A 122 2.48 10.41 14.56
N GLY A 123 1.89 11.50 14.07
CA GLY A 123 0.98 12.40 14.78
C GLY A 123 1.64 13.69 15.26
N GLY A 124 2.94 13.88 15.04
CA GLY A 124 3.68 15.01 15.59
C GLY A 124 3.62 16.28 14.75
N ILE A 125 4.06 17.40 15.35
CA ILE A 125 3.98 18.73 14.72
C ILE A 125 5.29 19.04 14.00
N ALA A 126 5.31 18.91 12.68
CA ALA A 126 6.47 19.30 11.88
C ALA A 126 6.54 20.84 11.70
N CYS A 127 7.72 21.41 11.96
CA CYS A 127 8.01 22.83 11.85
C CYS A 127 8.88 23.15 10.63
N ASP A 128 9.04 24.45 10.35
CA ASP A 128 10.02 24.91 9.38
C ASP A 128 11.44 24.50 9.82
N GLY A 129 12.19 23.96 8.88
CA GLY A 129 13.49 23.35 9.10
C GLY A 129 14.60 23.95 8.26
N ILE A 130 15.76 23.32 8.28
CA ILE A 130 16.92 23.71 7.47
C ILE A 130 17.08 22.67 6.36
N CYS A 131 17.20 23.15 5.14
CA CYS A 131 17.37 22.32 3.95
C CYS A 131 18.36 23.01 3.02
N ALA A 132 19.50 22.38 2.77
CA ALA A 132 20.56 23.01 1.98
C ALA A 132 21.40 21.98 1.22
N TYR A 133 21.74 22.35 -0.03
CA TYR A 133 22.81 21.71 -0.78
C TYR A 133 24.13 22.42 -0.48
N VAL A 134 25.16 21.64 -0.12
CA VAL A 134 26.48 22.15 0.22
C VAL A 134 27.53 21.42 -0.62
N SER A 135 28.04 22.11 -1.63
CA SER A 135 29.11 21.59 -2.51
C SER A 135 30.48 21.58 -1.82
N ASN A 136 30.75 22.54 -0.93
CA ASN A 136 31.99 22.66 -0.17
C ASN A 136 31.67 23.05 1.29
N SER A 137 31.99 22.16 2.25
CA SER A 137 31.71 22.40 3.67
C SER A 137 32.50 23.60 4.20
N VAL A 138 33.75 23.81 3.78
CA VAL A 138 34.59 24.91 4.29
C VAL A 138 34.02 26.28 3.92
N ASP A 139 33.58 26.46 2.68
CA ASP A 139 32.99 27.71 2.22
C ASP A 139 31.65 27.97 2.93
N PHE A 140 30.87 26.91 3.17
CA PHE A 140 29.60 27.00 3.88
C PHE A 140 29.77 27.38 5.36
N GLU A 141 30.80 26.86 6.01
CA GLU A 141 31.14 27.14 7.41
C GLU A 141 31.70 28.54 7.62
N THR A 142 32.43 29.06 6.63
CA THR A 142 33.09 30.36 6.70
C THR A 142 32.20 31.53 6.31
N ASP A 143 31.10 31.30 5.59
CA ASP A 143 30.16 32.36 5.21
C ASP A 143 29.28 32.79 6.42
N PRO A 144 29.38 34.06 6.87
CA PRO A 144 28.60 34.56 8.00
C PRO A 144 27.10 34.63 7.71
N ASN A 145 26.68 34.72 6.45
CA ASN A 145 25.27 34.81 6.06
C ASN A 145 24.53 33.50 6.33
N TYR A 146 25.17 32.36 6.02
CA TYR A 146 24.60 31.05 6.31
C TYR A 146 24.51 30.81 7.82
N GLY A 147 25.55 31.21 8.57
CA GLY A 147 25.51 31.19 10.04
C GLY A 147 24.31 31.97 10.61
N MET A 148 24.11 33.21 10.17
CA MET A 148 22.99 34.04 10.61
C MET A 148 21.63 33.45 10.20
N LEU A 149 21.54 32.78 9.05
CA LEU A 149 20.31 32.12 8.62
C LEU A 149 19.96 30.92 9.51
N ILE A 150 20.95 30.11 9.88
CA ILE A 150 20.79 28.97 10.80
C ILE A 150 20.32 29.47 12.18
N GLU A 151 20.94 30.52 12.70
CA GLU A 151 20.56 31.15 13.97
C GLU A 151 19.10 31.63 13.94
N LYS A 152 18.71 32.39 12.91
CA LYS A 152 17.33 32.87 12.76
C LYS A 152 16.29 31.75 12.67
N LYS A 153 16.60 30.67 11.94
CA LYS A 153 15.70 29.50 11.85
C LYS A 153 15.58 28.79 13.19
N THR A 154 16.69 28.64 13.92
CA THR A 154 16.74 28.02 15.25
C THR A 154 15.95 28.83 16.28
N GLU A 155 16.10 30.15 16.30
CA GLU A 155 15.32 31.04 17.16
C GLU A 155 13.82 31.01 16.83
N ASN A 156 13.48 30.93 15.54
CA ASN A 156 12.09 30.81 15.12
C ASN A 156 11.47 29.49 15.61
N PHE A 157 12.22 28.39 15.49
CA PHE A 157 11.80 27.10 16.02
C PHE A 157 11.62 27.15 17.54
N TYR A 158 12.60 27.71 18.27
CA TYR A 158 12.51 27.92 19.72
C TYR A 158 11.24 28.67 20.13
N ARG A 159 10.96 29.78 19.44
CA ARG A 159 9.77 30.59 19.66
C ARG A 159 8.48 29.81 19.36
N THR A 160 8.48 28.98 18.32
CA THR A 160 7.31 28.22 17.87
C THR A 160 6.84 27.24 18.93
N PHE A 161 7.73 26.38 19.43
CA PHE A 161 7.33 25.37 20.41
C PHE A 161 7.13 25.98 21.81
N THR A 162 7.92 26.99 22.20
CA THR A 162 7.78 27.64 23.52
C THR A 162 6.45 28.39 23.64
N LYS A 163 6.02 29.07 22.57
CA LYS A 163 4.74 29.80 22.54
C LYS A 163 3.56 28.94 22.08
N LYS A 164 3.79 27.65 21.78
CA LYS A 164 2.82 26.73 21.21
C LYS A 164 2.05 27.35 20.04
N LEU A 165 2.77 27.97 19.11
CA LEU A 165 2.15 28.59 17.95
C LEU A 165 1.41 27.53 17.14
N VAL A 166 0.17 27.84 16.79
CA VAL A 166 -0.69 26.93 16.02
C VAL A 166 -0.13 26.86 14.60
N THR A 167 0.22 25.66 14.15
CA THR A 167 0.61 25.39 12.77
C THR A 167 -0.63 25.23 11.90
N PHE A 168 -0.51 25.55 10.61
CA PHE A 168 -1.60 25.31 9.66
C PHE A 168 -1.90 23.81 9.55
N PRO A 169 -3.16 23.41 9.35
CA PRO A 169 -3.51 22.01 9.15
C PRO A 169 -2.91 21.50 7.84
N SER A 170 -2.24 20.34 7.91
CA SER A 170 -1.67 19.61 6.77
C SER A 170 -2.67 18.55 6.27
N SER A 171 -2.60 18.22 4.98
CA SER A 171 -3.38 17.09 4.42
C SER A 171 -3.00 15.77 5.07
N SER A 172 -1.76 15.61 5.52
CA SER A 172 -1.32 14.44 6.30
C SER A 172 -2.13 14.32 7.60
N ASN A 173 -2.40 15.43 8.29
CA ASN A 173 -3.15 15.44 9.55
C ASN A 173 -4.62 15.06 9.32
N ALA A 174 -5.22 15.51 8.22
CA ALA A 174 -6.61 15.18 7.87
C ALA A 174 -6.82 13.68 7.61
N VAL A 175 -5.83 12.99 7.01
CA VAL A 175 -5.88 11.54 6.80
C VAL A 175 -5.81 10.78 8.12
N ILE A 176 -4.96 11.25 9.05
CA ILE A 176 -4.81 10.64 10.38
C ILE A 176 -6.10 10.81 11.19
N GLU A 177 -6.69 12.00 11.21
CA GLU A 177 -7.97 12.23 11.90
C GLU A 177 -9.08 11.34 11.33
N THR A 178 -9.21 11.27 9.99
CA THR A 178 -10.23 10.44 9.33
C THR A 178 -10.02 8.94 9.64
N SER A 179 -8.76 8.47 9.68
CA SER A 179 -8.44 7.08 9.99
C SER A 179 -8.57 6.74 11.48
N GLN A 180 -8.25 7.66 12.39
CA GLN A 180 -8.43 7.49 13.84
C GLN A 180 -9.90 7.61 14.28
N THR A 181 -10.74 8.32 13.52
CA THR A 181 -12.19 8.41 13.80
C THR A 181 -12.98 7.14 13.48
N VAL A 182 -12.35 6.10 12.93
CA VAL A 182 -12.92 4.74 12.96
C VAL A 182 -12.82 4.24 14.41
N LYS A 183 -13.70 4.75 15.27
CA LYS A 183 -13.91 4.16 16.60
C LYS A 183 -14.23 2.68 16.38
N PRO A 184 -13.60 1.74 17.12
CA PRO A 184 -14.19 0.41 17.22
C PRO A 184 -15.64 0.62 17.68
N MET A 185 -16.58 0.02 16.96
CA MET A 185 -18.00 0.06 17.30
C MET A 185 -18.19 -0.56 18.69
N THR A 186 -18.06 0.26 19.74
CA THR A 186 -18.43 -0.14 21.09
C THR A 186 -19.93 -0.08 21.15
N LEU A 187 -20.58 -1.18 20.73
CA LEU A 187 -22.00 -1.41 20.92
C LEU A 187 -22.33 -1.15 22.38
N THR A 188 -23.35 -0.33 22.63
CA THR A 188 -23.87 -0.17 23.98
C THR A 188 -24.52 -1.49 24.42
N PRO A 189 -24.58 -1.81 25.73
CA PRO A 189 -25.21 -3.05 26.21
C PRO A 189 -26.65 -3.25 25.68
N GLN A 190 -27.35 -2.14 25.43
CA GLN A 190 -28.71 -2.08 24.90
C GLN A 190 -28.78 -2.55 23.43
N GLU A 191 -27.84 -2.14 22.58
CA GLU A 191 -27.77 -2.57 21.18
C GLU A 191 -27.33 -4.03 21.04
N SER A 192 -26.50 -4.53 21.97
CA SER A 192 -26.13 -5.94 22.02
C SER A 192 -27.28 -6.86 22.45
N GLU A 193 -28.18 -6.39 23.33
CA GLU A 193 -29.39 -7.12 23.73
C GLU A 193 -30.41 -7.20 22.59
N GLU A 194 -30.62 -6.10 21.84
CA GLU A 194 -31.49 -6.07 20.67
C GLU A 194 -30.99 -7.03 19.57
N LEU A 195 -29.69 -7.06 19.31
CA LEU A 195 -29.08 -8.03 18.40
C LEU A 195 -29.24 -9.48 18.90
N SER A 196 -29.21 -9.72 20.22
CA SER A 196 -29.44 -11.06 20.79
C SER A 196 -30.90 -11.54 20.67
N MET A 197 -31.88 -10.62 20.70
CA MET A 197 -33.29 -10.96 20.46
C MET A 197 -33.52 -11.45 19.03
N TYR A 198 -32.86 -10.85 18.04
CA TYR A 198 -32.99 -11.28 16.64
C TYR A 198 -32.27 -12.59 16.33
N VAL A 199 -31.25 -12.97 17.11
CA VAL A 199 -30.56 -14.27 16.99
C VAL A 199 -31.32 -15.38 17.72
N SER A 200 -32.25 -15.04 18.62
CA SER A 200 -33.01 -15.99 19.45
C SER A 200 -34.38 -16.37 18.89
N ASP A 201 -34.74 -15.94 17.68
CA ASP A 201 -36.04 -16.24 17.09
C ASP A 201 -36.05 -17.69 16.54
N ASP A 202 -36.32 -18.65 17.44
CA ASP A 202 -36.35 -20.10 17.19
C ASP A 202 -37.18 -20.51 15.97
N ASN A 203 -38.16 -19.70 15.56
CA ASN A 203 -38.99 -19.93 14.38
C ASN A 203 -38.21 -19.77 13.06
N TYR A 204 -37.30 -18.80 12.98
CA TYR A 204 -36.53 -18.54 11.76
C TYR A 204 -35.45 -19.61 11.54
N VAL A 205 -34.79 -20.02 12.62
CA VAL A 205 -33.80 -21.12 12.58
C VAL A 205 -34.47 -22.47 12.31
N LYS A 206 -35.67 -22.72 12.87
CA LYS A 206 -36.45 -23.92 12.54
C LYS A 206 -36.89 -23.94 11.09
N LYS A 207 -37.42 -22.83 10.57
CA LYS A 207 -37.86 -22.74 9.17
C LYS A 207 -36.69 -22.95 8.20
N GLN A 208 -35.51 -22.37 8.46
CA GLN A 208 -34.32 -22.65 7.65
C GLN A 208 -33.90 -24.12 7.71
N LYS A 209 -33.99 -24.78 8.87
CA LYS A 209 -33.64 -26.20 8.97
C LYS A 209 -34.63 -27.10 8.23
N GLU A 210 -35.93 -26.82 8.35
CA GLU A 210 -36.97 -27.52 7.60
C GLU A 210 -36.80 -27.32 6.09
N ASP A 211 -36.56 -26.09 5.64
CA ASP A 211 -36.32 -25.79 4.22
C ASP A 211 -35.08 -26.51 3.67
N ILE A 212 -33.98 -26.58 4.44
CA ILE A 212 -32.77 -27.34 4.06
C ILE A 212 -33.06 -28.84 3.99
N GLU A 213 -33.86 -29.37 4.90
CA GLU A 213 -34.21 -30.79 4.94
C GLU A 213 -35.15 -31.18 3.79
N GLU A 214 -36.11 -30.32 3.44
CA GLU A 214 -36.98 -30.47 2.26
C GLU A 214 -36.17 -30.45 0.95
N LEU A 215 -35.24 -29.49 0.81
CA LEU A 215 -34.37 -29.41 -0.36
C LEU A 215 -33.46 -30.63 -0.49
N THR A 216 -32.97 -31.17 0.64
CA THR A 216 -32.13 -32.36 0.64
C THR A 216 -32.92 -33.61 0.25
N GLN A 217 -34.18 -33.74 0.69
CA GLN A 217 -35.05 -34.83 0.29
C GLN A 217 -35.46 -34.74 -1.19
N LEU A 218 -35.77 -33.55 -1.68
CA LEU A 218 -36.06 -33.30 -3.08
C LEU A 218 -34.88 -33.68 -3.98
N PHE A 219 -33.66 -33.30 -3.57
CA PHE A 219 -32.43 -33.63 -4.28
C PHE A 219 -32.13 -35.14 -4.26
N LYS A 220 -32.39 -35.81 -3.13
CA LYS A 220 -32.22 -37.26 -3.01
C LYS A 220 -33.18 -38.04 -3.89
N ASN A 221 -34.45 -37.61 -3.96
CA ASN A 221 -35.44 -38.26 -4.83
C ASN A 221 -35.08 -38.09 -6.31
N LEU A 222 -34.53 -36.94 -6.71
CA LEU A 222 -34.03 -36.74 -8.08
C LEU A 222 -32.85 -37.67 -8.42
N MET A 223 -31.98 -37.96 -7.46
CA MET A 223 -30.81 -38.84 -7.64
C MET A 223 -31.19 -40.33 -7.70
N ASP A 224 -32.25 -40.75 -6.99
CA ASP A 224 -32.79 -42.12 -7.08
C ASP A 224 -33.56 -42.34 -8.40
N ASP A 225 -34.19 -41.31 -8.98
CA ASP A 225 -34.86 -41.40 -10.29
C ASP A 225 -33.85 -41.49 -11.46
N ASP A 226 -32.67 -40.87 -11.36
CA ASP A 226 -31.62 -40.93 -12.39
C ASP A 226 -30.81 -42.24 -12.37
N SER A 227 -30.84 -43.01 -11.27
CA SER A 227 -30.11 -44.29 -11.14
C SER A 227 -30.94 -45.53 -11.52
N ALA A 228 -32.19 -45.34 -11.97
CA ALA A 228 -33.07 -46.42 -12.45
C ALA A 228 -33.05 -46.65 -13.97
N ASN A 229 -32.32 -45.85 -14.77
CA ASN A 229 -32.36 -45.89 -16.23
C ASN A 229 -31.02 -46.19 -16.93
N GLU A 230 -29.99 -46.65 -16.22
CA GLU A 230 -28.69 -47.06 -16.82
C GLU A 230 -28.25 -48.46 -16.37
N ALA A 231 -29.09 -49.47 -16.63
CA ALA A 231 -28.70 -50.87 -16.45
C ALA A 231 -29.20 -51.74 -17.61
N ASP A 232 -28.75 -51.43 -18.84
CA ASP A 232 -28.76 -52.37 -19.96
C ASP A 232 -27.79 -51.87 -21.05
N VAL A 233 -26.55 -52.38 -21.04
CA VAL A 233 -25.81 -52.93 -22.20
C VAL A 233 -24.45 -53.39 -21.68
N GLU A 234 -24.40 -54.67 -21.38
CA GLU A 234 -23.19 -55.44 -21.08
C GLU A 234 -22.51 -55.91 -22.39
N LYS A 235 -21.19 -56.12 -22.31
CA LYS A 235 -20.38 -57.15 -23.02
C LYS A 235 -19.56 -56.78 -24.27
N ASN A 236 -18.25 -56.82 -24.04
CA ASN A 236 -17.20 -57.59 -24.76
C ASN A 236 -16.00 -56.77 -25.28
N GLY A 237 -14.88 -56.88 -24.57
CA GLY A 237 -13.70 -57.58 -25.08
C GLY A 237 -12.76 -56.88 -26.09
N SER A 238 -11.51 -56.73 -25.64
CA SER A 238 -10.22 -56.81 -26.36
C SER A 238 -9.54 -55.55 -26.95
N ASP A 239 -8.28 -55.40 -26.48
CA ASP A 239 -7.05 -55.04 -27.20
C ASP A 239 -6.85 -53.70 -27.93
N SER A 240 -6.00 -52.87 -27.29
CA SER A 240 -4.76 -52.27 -27.82
C SER A 240 -4.74 -51.25 -29.00
N LEU A 241 -3.85 -50.26 -28.86
CA LEU A 241 -3.06 -49.52 -29.88
C LEU A 241 -3.67 -48.31 -30.63
N PHE A 242 -2.97 -47.17 -30.45
CA PHE A 242 -2.65 -46.05 -31.38
C PHE A 242 -3.71 -45.23 -32.16
N SER A 243 -3.45 -43.90 -32.08
CA SER A 243 -3.46 -42.86 -33.15
C SER A 243 -4.77 -42.24 -33.67
N ASN A 244 -4.88 -40.92 -33.37
CA ASN A 244 -5.20 -39.76 -34.22
C ASN A 244 -6.01 -39.92 -35.53
N SER A 245 -7.08 -39.10 -35.64
CA SER A 245 -7.33 -38.04 -36.64
C SER A 245 -8.76 -38.03 -37.24
N GLY A 246 -9.37 -36.83 -37.33
CA GLY A 246 -10.50 -36.53 -38.23
C GLY A 246 -11.76 -35.91 -37.60
N THR A 247 -11.87 -34.58 -37.70
CA THR A 247 -13.07 -33.70 -37.81
C THR A 247 -14.32 -34.35 -38.45
N GLU A 248 -15.59 -34.00 -38.22
CA GLU A 248 -16.33 -32.88 -37.62
C GLU A 248 -17.81 -33.35 -37.49
N ASN A 249 -18.55 -32.94 -36.45
CA ASN A 249 -19.93 -32.41 -36.53
C ASN A 249 -20.55 -32.23 -35.12
N GLN A 250 -21.11 -31.04 -34.91
CA GLN A 250 -21.79 -30.53 -33.71
C GLN A 250 -23.08 -31.31 -33.38
N GLU A 251 -23.31 -31.63 -32.11
CA GLU A 251 -24.25 -30.89 -31.25
C GLU A 251 -24.18 -31.37 -29.79
N SER A 252 -23.95 -30.38 -28.91
CA SER A 252 -24.35 -30.29 -27.50
C SER A 252 -24.55 -31.57 -26.68
N ASP A 253 -23.53 -31.96 -25.93
CA ASP A 253 -23.71 -32.54 -24.60
C ASP A 253 -22.78 -31.81 -23.62
N ILE A 254 -23.36 -31.35 -22.52
CA ILE A 254 -22.69 -30.61 -21.46
C ILE A 254 -21.67 -31.55 -20.83
N ASP A 255 -20.40 -31.28 -21.10
CA ASP A 255 -19.27 -32.07 -20.64
C ASP A 255 -19.25 -32.07 -19.09
N THR A 256 -19.76 -33.13 -18.48
CA THR A 256 -19.84 -33.28 -17.02
C THR A 256 -18.45 -33.27 -16.39
N SER A 257 -17.41 -33.55 -17.20
CA SER A 257 -16.01 -33.37 -16.82
C SER A 257 -15.63 -31.89 -16.59
N ALA A 258 -16.24 -30.95 -17.33
CA ALA A 258 -16.07 -29.50 -17.14
C ALA A 258 -16.76 -29.01 -15.85
N LEU A 259 -17.88 -29.63 -15.48
CA LEU A 259 -18.56 -29.36 -14.21
C LEU A 259 -17.77 -29.94 -13.02
N ILE A 260 -17.18 -31.13 -13.17
CA ILE A 260 -16.31 -31.73 -12.16
C ILE A 260 -15.00 -30.94 -12.02
N SER A 261 -14.43 -30.42 -13.11
CA SER A 261 -13.29 -29.50 -13.03
C SER A 261 -13.67 -28.18 -12.35
N ASN A 262 -14.88 -27.67 -12.56
CA ASN A 262 -15.37 -26.45 -11.90
C ASN A 262 -15.63 -26.65 -10.39
N ILE A 263 -16.05 -27.86 -9.97
CA ILE A 263 -16.30 -28.16 -8.55
C ILE A 263 -14.99 -28.46 -7.81
N LEU A 264 -13.99 -29.06 -8.48
CA LEU A 264 -12.66 -29.30 -7.91
C LEU A 264 -11.74 -28.06 -7.92
N ASN A 265 -12.06 -27.02 -8.71
CA ASN A 265 -11.29 -25.76 -8.78
C ASN A 265 -11.64 -24.71 -7.72
N LYS A 266 -12.36 -25.05 -6.65
CA LYS A 266 -12.60 -24.13 -5.52
C LYS A 266 -11.41 -24.02 -4.56
N ALA A 267 -10.19 -24.04 -5.12
CA ALA A 267 -8.91 -23.88 -4.44
C ALA A 267 -7.78 -23.37 -5.38
N ASN A 268 -8.09 -22.54 -6.40
CA ASN A 268 -7.09 -21.83 -7.21
C ASN A 268 -7.44 -20.33 -7.29
N SER A 269 -6.47 -19.44 -7.04
CA SER A 269 -6.62 -17.97 -7.17
C SER A 269 -6.73 -17.50 -8.63
N ASP A 270 -6.82 -18.43 -9.56
CA ASP A 270 -6.74 -18.20 -11.00
C ASP A 270 -8.10 -17.69 -11.52
N ASP A 271 -9.22 -18.13 -10.96
CA ASP A 271 -10.54 -17.71 -11.42
C ASP A 271 -10.98 -16.33 -10.89
N GLU A 272 -10.30 -15.79 -9.87
CA GLU A 272 -10.69 -14.51 -9.25
C GLU A 272 -10.54 -13.34 -10.23
N TYR A 273 -9.39 -13.26 -10.90
CA TYR A 273 -9.15 -12.22 -11.90
C TYR A 273 -10.08 -12.36 -13.11
N ILE A 274 -10.24 -13.58 -13.64
CA ILE A 274 -11.11 -13.84 -14.78
C ILE A 274 -12.55 -13.43 -14.47
N ASN A 275 -13.06 -13.81 -13.29
CA ASN A 275 -14.42 -13.48 -12.88
C ASN A 275 -14.60 -11.97 -12.67
N ALA A 276 -13.61 -11.30 -12.07
CA ALA A 276 -13.68 -9.87 -11.85
C ALA A 276 -13.71 -9.06 -13.17
N PHE A 277 -12.89 -9.43 -14.16
CA PHE A 277 -12.94 -8.80 -15.49
C PHE A 277 -14.24 -9.09 -16.23
N LYS A 278 -14.79 -10.31 -16.09
CA LYS A 278 -16.09 -10.67 -16.69
C LYS A 278 -17.26 -9.90 -16.08
N SER A 279 -17.27 -9.68 -14.76
CA SER A 279 -18.37 -8.99 -14.07
C SER A 279 -18.42 -7.50 -14.33
N HIS A 280 -17.29 -6.86 -14.65
CA HIS A 280 -17.18 -5.42 -14.89
C HIS A 280 -17.03 -5.02 -16.37
N PHE A 281 -17.22 -5.99 -17.28
CA PHE A 281 -17.10 -5.78 -18.71
C PHE A 281 -18.32 -5.06 -19.30
N ASN A 282 -18.10 -3.89 -19.87
CA ASN A 282 -19.08 -3.09 -20.61
C ASN A 282 -18.71 -3.08 -22.11
N PRO A 283 -19.46 -3.79 -22.97
CA PRO A 283 -19.11 -3.92 -24.38
C PRO A 283 -19.25 -2.58 -25.13
N ILE A 284 -18.28 -2.29 -25.99
CA ILE A 284 -18.33 -1.18 -26.95
C ILE A 284 -18.58 -1.76 -28.36
N PRO A 285 -19.74 -1.50 -29.00
CA PRO A 285 -20.04 -2.05 -30.32
C PRO A 285 -19.05 -1.63 -31.40
N GLY A 286 -18.64 -2.56 -32.27
CA GLY A 286 -17.80 -2.29 -33.45
C GLY A 286 -16.29 -2.18 -33.17
N MET A 287 -15.83 -2.62 -31.99
CA MET A 287 -14.42 -2.56 -31.59
C MET A 287 -13.90 -3.98 -31.26
N ALA A 288 -12.85 -4.40 -31.96
CA ALA A 288 -12.11 -5.63 -31.66
C ALA A 288 -10.74 -5.25 -31.08
N LEU A 289 -10.45 -5.71 -29.85
CA LEU A 289 -9.25 -5.36 -29.10
C LEU A 289 -8.79 -6.54 -28.25
N SER A 290 -7.48 -6.74 -28.14
CA SER A 290 -6.91 -7.72 -27.22
C SER A 290 -5.87 -7.09 -26.31
N PHE A 291 -5.91 -7.45 -25.03
CA PHE A 291 -4.91 -7.07 -24.03
C PHE A 291 -4.23 -8.30 -23.46
N ALA A 292 -2.92 -8.24 -23.29
CA ALA A 292 -2.14 -9.24 -22.57
C ALA A 292 -1.56 -8.62 -21.30
N LEU A 293 -2.08 -9.00 -20.13
CA LEU A 293 -1.67 -8.52 -18.82
C LEU A 293 -0.71 -9.53 -18.18
N SER A 294 0.58 -9.24 -18.26
CA SER A 294 1.64 -10.03 -17.60
C SER A 294 1.81 -9.61 -16.14
N ILE A 295 1.42 -10.50 -15.24
CA ILE A 295 1.60 -10.41 -13.78
C ILE A 295 3.01 -10.94 -13.46
N SER A 296 3.95 -10.00 -13.33
CA SER A 296 5.39 -10.26 -13.31
C SER A 296 5.89 -11.10 -12.13
N ASP A 297 5.23 -11.01 -10.99
CA ASP A 297 5.56 -11.70 -9.74
C ASP A 297 4.87 -13.07 -9.58
N GLN A 298 3.81 -13.32 -10.35
CA GLN A 298 3.16 -14.63 -10.43
C GLN A 298 3.57 -15.40 -11.69
N ASN A 299 4.38 -14.79 -12.57
CA ASN A 299 4.80 -15.32 -13.87
C ASN A 299 3.62 -15.87 -14.70
N ARG A 300 2.52 -15.11 -14.71
CA ARG A 300 1.27 -15.45 -15.40
C ARG A 300 0.87 -14.30 -16.31
N THR A 301 0.28 -14.64 -17.45
CA THR A 301 -0.26 -13.64 -18.38
C THR A 301 -1.75 -13.89 -18.56
N LEU A 302 -2.56 -12.89 -18.22
CA LEU A 302 -4.00 -12.89 -18.44
C LEU A 302 -4.30 -12.21 -19.79
N VAL A 303 -4.99 -12.91 -20.67
CA VAL A 303 -5.39 -12.41 -21.98
C VAL A 303 -6.87 -12.03 -21.93
N LEU A 304 -7.16 -10.78 -22.29
CA LEU A 304 -8.49 -10.22 -22.44
C LEU A 304 -8.74 -9.97 -23.92
N ASP A 305 -9.48 -10.86 -24.57
CA ASP A 305 -9.76 -10.81 -25.99
C ASP A 305 -11.21 -10.39 -26.22
N MET A 306 -11.39 -9.23 -26.86
CA MET A 306 -12.70 -8.66 -27.12
C MET A 306 -12.96 -8.64 -28.60
N ASP A 307 -14.00 -9.37 -29.00
CA ASP A 307 -14.51 -9.35 -30.37
C ASP A 307 -16.02 -9.18 -30.35
N ASN A 308 -16.49 -8.16 -31.07
CA ASN A 308 -17.90 -7.90 -31.35
C ASN A 308 -18.82 -8.01 -30.12
N SER A 309 -18.47 -7.30 -29.04
CA SER A 309 -19.22 -7.25 -27.76
C SER A 309 -19.15 -8.51 -26.88
N LYS A 310 -18.26 -9.46 -27.18
CA LYS A 310 -17.96 -10.62 -26.32
C LYS A 310 -16.55 -10.51 -25.76
N LEU A 311 -16.40 -10.76 -24.47
CA LEU A 311 -15.10 -10.85 -23.79
C LEU A 311 -14.74 -12.33 -23.56
N ASN A 312 -13.62 -12.75 -24.14
CA ASN A 312 -12.94 -13.99 -23.82
C ASN A 312 -11.74 -13.68 -22.92
N CYS A 313 -11.75 -14.23 -21.70
CA CYS A 313 -10.71 -14.00 -20.70
C CYS A 313 -10.09 -15.34 -20.30
N TYR A 314 -8.77 -15.49 -20.45
CA TYR A 314 -8.04 -16.74 -20.18
C TYR A 314 -6.58 -16.46 -19.84
N TYR A 315 -5.91 -17.39 -19.15
CA TYR A 315 -4.45 -17.33 -18.97
C TYR A 315 -3.74 -17.97 -20.15
N GLY A 316 -2.70 -17.30 -20.64
CA GLY A 316 -1.90 -17.79 -21.75
C GLY A 316 -1.03 -16.69 -22.36
N GLU A 317 -0.43 -17.00 -23.49
CA GLU A 317 0.36 -16.04 -24.26
C GLU A 317 -0.35 -15.72 -25.57
N LYS A 318 -0.47 -14.42 -25.87
CA LYS A 318 -1.02 -13.91 -27.12
C LYS A 318 -0.03 -12.89 -27.68
N GLU A 319 0.86 -13.34 -28.56
CA GLU A 319 1.94 -12.53 -29.12
C GLU A 319 1.45 -11.36 -30.00
N ASP A 320 0.23 -11.46 -30.54
CA ASP A 320 -0.43 -10.47 -31.38
C ASP A 320 -1.41 -9.56 -30.61
N ALA A 321 -1.28 -9.48 -29.28
CA ALA A 321 -2.12 -8.61 -28.46
C ALA A 321 -1.98 -7.14 -28.87
N THR A 322 -3.12 -6.43 -28.93
CA THR A 322 -3.15 -5.01 -29.33
C THR A 322 -2.41 -4.11 -28.33
N ALA A 323 -2.41 -4.49 -27.05
CA ALA A 323 -1.56 -3.90 -26.02
C ALA A 323 -1.09 -4.97 -25.03
N THR A 324 0.20 -4.94 -24.70
CA THR A 324 0.78 -5.75 -23.63
C THR A 324 1.03 -4.86 -22.42
N ILE A 325 0.50 -5.26 -21.27
CA ILE A 325 0.63 -4.57 -19.99
C ILE A 325 1.44 -5.48 -19.08
N LYS A 326 2.43 -4.92 -18.38
CA LYS A 326 3.20 -5.66 -17.38
C LYS A 326 3.18 -4.93 -16.05
N SER A 327 2.74 -5.64 -15.01
CA SER A 327 2.57 -5.12 -13.65
C SER A 327 2.79 -6.22 -12.60
N ASN A 328 2.72 -5.88 -11.31
CA ASN A 328 2.70 -6.84 -10.20
C ASN A 328 1.26 -7.13 -9.74
N HIS A 329 1.02 -8.19 -8.97
CA HIS A 329 -0.34 -8.56 -8.53
C HIS A 329 -1.02 -7.45 -7.73
N ILE A 330 -0.28 -6.77 -6.84
CA ILE A 330 -0.79 -5.68 -5.99
C ILE A 330 -1.42 -4.56 -6.83
N VAL A 331 -0.77 -4.14 -7.92
CA VAL A 331 -1.29 -3.07 -8.77
C VAL A 331 -2.50 -3.56 -9.58
N ILE A 332 -2.51 -4.83 -10.01
CA ILE A 332 -3.67 -5.42 -10.70
C ILE A 332 -4.88 -5.52 -9.77
N ASP A 333 -4.69 -5.93 -8.51
CA ASP A 333 -5.76 -6.00 -7.50
C ASP A 333 -6.39 -4.62 -7.27
N ARG A 334 -5.55 -3.56 -7.19
CA ARG A 334 -6.01 -2.18 -7.04
C ARG A 334 -6.74 -1.62 -8.25
N ILE A 335 -6.43 -2.13 -9.45
CA ILE A 335 -7.17 -1.79 -10.67
C ILE A 335 -8.54 -2.45 -10.66
N ILE A 336 -8.59 -3.72 -10.27
CA ILE A 336 -9.83 -4.51 -10.22
C ILE A 336 -10.76 -4.07 -9.09
N SER A 337 -10.22 -3.54 -7.99
CA SER A 337 -11.00 -2.95 -6.90
C SER A 337 -11.50 -1.53 -7.16
N GLY A 338 -11.13 -0.92 -8.31
CA GLY A 338 -11.51 0.45 -8.67
C GLY A 338 -10.72 1.54 -7.92
N GLU A 339 -9.69 1.20 -7.14
CA GLU A 339 -8.87 2.18 -6.42
C GLU A 339 -8.02 3.05 -7.37
N VAL A 340 -7.59 2.47 -8.50
CA VAL A 340 -6.70 3.12 -9.46
C VAL A 340 -7.08 2.70 -10.89
N SER A 341 -7.18 3.64 -11.82
CA SER A 341 -7.38 3.31 -13.24
C SER A 341 -6.12 2.76 -13.90
N LEU A 342 -6.25 2.01 -15.00
CA LEU A 342 -5.09 1.52 -15.74
C LEU A 342 -4.25 2.68 -16.27
N GLN A 343 -4.89 3.77 -16.71
CA GLN A 343 -4.19 4.97 -17.15
C GLN A 343 -3.41 5.63 -16.00
N ASP A 344 -3.99 5.78 -14.81
CA ASP A 344 -3.31 6.42 -13.68
C ASP A 344 -2.12 5.59 -13.19
N ALA A 345 -2.28 4.27 -13.14
CA ALA A 345 -1.19 3.37 -12.78
C ALA A 345 -0.04 3.40 -13.81
N PHE A 346 -0.33 3.60 -15.10
CA PHE A 346 0.70 3.81 -16.12
C PHE A 346 1.41 5.16 -15.94
N MET A 347 0.66 6.25 -15.72
CA MET A 347 1.21 7.60 -15.54
C MET A 347 2.06 7.71 -14.27
N ALA A 348 1.71 6.97 -13.22
CA ALA A 348 2.47 6.88 -11.98
C ALA A 348 3.76 6.02 -12.11
N GLY A 349 3.96 5.33 -13.24
CA GLY A 349 5.10 4.44 -13.46
C GLY A 349 4.99 3.08 -12.74
N SER A 350 3.82 2.79 -12.15
CA SER A 350 3.55 1.56 -11.38
C SER A 350 3.32 0.34 -12.27
N LEU A 351 2.98 0.56 -13.55
CA LEU A 351 2.89 -0.47 -14.58
C LEU A 351 3.55 0.00 -15.88
N THR A 352 3.91 -0.95 -16.73
CA THR A 352 4.46 -0.68 -18.07
C THR A 352 3.51 -1.18 -19.15
N ALA A 353 3.38 -0.43 -20.25
CA ALA A 353 2.52 -0.80 -21.37
C ALA A 353 3.28 -0.69 -22.69
N LYS A 354 3.10 -1.67 -23.57
CA LYS A 354 3.69 -1.74 -24.92
C LYS A 354 2.56 -1.92 -25.92
N GLY A 355 2.43 -1.00 -26.87
CA GLY A 355 1.35 -0.99 -27.86
C GLY A 355 0.86 0.43 -28.15
N ASN A 356 -0.36 0.56 -28.66
CA ASN A 356 -0.98 1.86 -28.91
C ASN A 356 -1.56 2.45 -27.62
N PHE A 357 -0.93 3.50 -27.09
CA PHE A 357 -1.29 4.14 -25.82
C PHE A 357 -2.71 4.69 -25.73
N ASN A 358 -3.35 4.99 -26.88
CA ASN A 358 -4.75 5.43 -26.90
C ASN A 358 -5.71 4.35 -26.40
N ILE A 359 -5.27 3.08 -26.39
CA ILE A 359 -6.07 1.92 -26.01
C ILE A 359 -6.17 1.78 -24.47
N LEU A 360 -5.26 2.38 -23.69
CA LEU A 360 -5.35 2.39 -22.22
C LEU A 360 -6.61 3.14 -21.75
N LYS A 361 -6.94 4.26 -22.40
CA LYS A 361 -8.20 4.98 -22.17
C LYS A 361 -9.43 4.16 -22.55
N SER A 362 -9.30 3.31 -23.57
CA SER A 362 -10.38 2.41 -23.95
C SER A 362 -10.55 1.30 -22.92
N PHE A 363 -9.46 0.80 -22.32
CA PHE A 363 -9.51 -0.21 -21.26
C PHE A 363 -10.35 0.27 -20.07
N ASP A 364 -10.06 1.47 -19.54
CA ASP A 364 -10.79 2.05 -18.41
C ASP A 364 -12.27 2.36 -18.73
N ARG A 365 -12.65 2.44 -20.02
CA ARG A 365 -14.04 2.61 -20.46
C ARG A 365 -14.77 1.29 -20.65
N ILE A 366 -14.03 0.24 -20.99
CA ILE A 366 -14.56 -1.11 -21.20
C ILE A 366 -14.73 -1.81 -19.85
N PHE A 367 -13.80 -1.62 -18.93
CA PHE A 367 -13.84 -2.21 -17.59
C PHE A 367 -14.10 -1.12 -16.57
N ASN A 368 -15.35 -1.06 -16.09
CA ASN A 368 -15.75 -0.08 -15.07
C ASN A 368 -15.76 -0.78 -13.71
N PHE A 369 -14.59 -0.75 -13.06
CA PHE A 369 -14.38 -1.28 -11.71
C PHE A 369 -14.84 -0.30 -10.63
#